data_AF-A0AAP4FPR7-F1
#
_entry.id   AF-A0AAP4FPR7-F1
#
_cell.length_a   1.000
_cell.length_b   1.000
_cell.length_c   1.000
_cell.angle_alpha   90.00
_cell.angle_beta   90.00
_cell.angle_gamma   90.00
#
_symmetry.space_group_name_H-M   'P 1'
#
loop_
_entity.id
_entity.type
_entity.pdbx_description
1 polymer ?
#
loop_
_entity_poly.entity_id
_entity_poly.type
_entity_poly.pdbx_seq_one_letter_code
_entity_poly.pdbx_strand_id
1 'polypeptide(L)'
;MAPWAGVAMLVVTGLTIIVGWCWVWAGLTRRTRVVAMERLFPYSPTPVIPQIQAIIWPAVPVVGCLWIAVGAYSAQTIIGHETLFERTIVIFLFALVPLIAVWIMCGQSLPTWMYPGWRAEHYYRTHPKVAEKELNARTARRFVGVRA
;
A
#
# COMPACT_ATOMS: atom_id res chain seq x y z
N MET A 1 18.72 -19.51 -20.67
CA MET A 1 18.85 -18.56 -19.54
C MET A 1 17.83 -17.42 -19.58
N ALA A 2 17.40 -16.93 -20.75
CA ALA A 2 16.45 -15.81 -20.90
C ALA A 2 15.09 -15.90 -20.16
N PRO A 3 14.38 -17.05 -20.07
CA PRO A 3 13.03 -17.08 -19.46
C PRO A 3 13.06 -16.91 -17.93
N TRP A 4 14.13 -17.35 -17.28
CA TRP A 4 14.30 -17.22 -15.82
C TRP A 4 14.61 -15.79 -15.39
N ALA A 5 15.23 -14.98 -16.26
CA ALA A 5 15.43 -13.56 -16.01
C ALA A 5 14.08 -12.81 -15.92
N GLY A 6 13.12 -13.16 -16.79
CA GLY A 6 11.75 -12.64 -16.73
C GLY A 6 11.06 -13.01 -15.43
N VAL A 7 11.10 -14.27 -15.03
CA VAL A 7 10.55 -14.75 -13.74
C VAL A 7 11.14 -13.98 -12.56
N ALA A 8 12.47 -13.86 -12.51
CA ALA A 8 13.15 -13.13 -11.44
C ALA A 8 12.74 -11.66 -11.41
N MET A 9 12.64 -11.02 -12.57
CA MET A 9 12.16 -9.63 -12.68
C MET A 9 10.76 -9.47 -12.08
N LEU A 10 9.82 -10.37 -12.41
CA LEU A 10 8.44 -10.33 -11.90
C LEU A 10 8.40 -10.42 -10.37
N VAL A 11 9.08 -11.42 -9.80
CA VAL A 11 9.09 -11.67 -8.36
C VAL A 11 9.77 -10.53 -7.61
N VAL A 12 10.95 -10.08 -8.08
CA VAL A 12 11.69 -8.97 -7.45
C VAL A 12 10.88 -7.67 -7.51
N THR A 13 10.20 -7.40 -8.61
CA THR A 13 9.33 -6.22 -8.75
C THR A 13 8.18 -6.28 -7.74
N GLY A 14 7.48 -7.43 -7.66
CA GLY A 14 6.40 -7.62 -6.69
C GLY A 14 6.85 -7.47 -5.24
N LEU A 15 8.00 -8.05 -4.89
CA LEU A 15 8.61 -7.89 -3.56
C LEU A 15 8.96 -6.43 -3.26
N THR A 16 9.55 -5.71 -4.24
CA THR A 16 9.89 -4.30 -4.08
C THR A 16 8.65 -3.44 -3.83
N ILE A 17 7.55 -3.71 -4.54
CA ILE A 17 6.26 -3.05 -4.34
C ILE A 17 5.74 -3.31 -2.92
N ILE A 18 5.71 -4.57 -2.48
CA ILE A 18 5.21 -4.95 -1.15
C ILE A 18 6.08 -4.33 -0.05
N VAL A 19 7.40 -4.44 -0.16
CA VAL A 19 8.34 -3.88 0.82
C VAL A 19 8.21 -2.37 0.88
N GLY A 20 8.12 -1.68 -0.26
CA GLY A 20 7.92 -0.24 -0.32
C GLY A 20 6.61 0.18 0.34
N TRP A 21 5.52 -0.53 0.05
CA TRP A 21 4.23 -0.28 0.68
C TRP A 21 4.26 -0.53 2.19
N CYS A 22 4.78 -1.69 2.63
CA CYS A 22 4.93 -2.06 4.03
C CYS A 22 5.81 -1.06 4.79
N TRP A 23 6.86 -0.53 4.16
CA TRP A 23 7.74 0.47 4.75
C TRP A 23 7.01 1.78 5.09
N VAL A 24 6.19 2.26 4.15
CA VAL A 24 5.36 3.47 4.36
C VAL A 24 4.23 3.17 5.34
N TRP A 25 3.59 2.01 5.21
CA TRP A 25 2.51 1.55 6.08
C TRP A 25 2.94 1.40 7.54
N ALA A 26 4.11 0.80 7.77
CA ALA A 26 4.63 0.53 9.11
C ALA A 26 5.06 1.82 9.85
N GLY A 27 5.44 2.88 9.12
CA GLY A 27 5.76 4.18 9.73
C GLY A 27 6.95 4.14 10.70
N LEU A 28 7.92 3.23 10.48
CA LEU A 28 9.02 3.00 11.43
C LEU A 28 10.02 4.15 11.54
N THR A 29 10.15 4.98 10.50
CA THR A 29 11.12 6.09 10.47
C THR A 29 10.40 7.43 10.44
N ARG A 30 11.05 8.49 10.93
CA ARG A 30 10.51 9.86 10.83
C ARG A 30 10.11 10.22 9.41
N ARG A 31 10.94 9.87 8.42
CA ARG A 31 10.65 10.16 7.00
C ARG A 31 9.36 9.51 6.53
N THR A 32 9.13 8.23 6.84
CA THR A 32 7.89 7.55 6.42
C THR A 32 6.67 8.12 7.12
N ARG A 33 6.78 8.43 8.41
CA ARG A 33 5.69 9.07 9.17
C ARG A 33 5.32 10.45 8.60
N VAL A 34 6.31 11.29 8.32
CA VAL A 34 6.09 12.63 7.75
C VAL A 34 5.47 12.53 6.35
N VAL A 35 6.03 11.69 5.47
CA VAL A 35 5.48 11.47 4.12
C VAL A 35 4.02 11.00 4.20
N ALA A 36 3.72 10.03 5.07
CA ALA A 36 2.37 9.51 5.22
C ALA A 36 1.38 10.56 5.72
N MET A 37 1.77 11.37 6.71
CA MET A 37 0.89 12.39 7.29
C MET A 37 0.72 13.63 6.42
N GLU A 38 1.73 14.01 5.64
CA GLU A 38 1.73 15.28 4.91
C GLU A 38 1.41 15.14 3.43
N ARG A 39 1.66 13.98 2.82
CA ARG A 39 1.53 13.80 1.36
C ARG A 39 0.49 12.77 0.94
N LEU A 40 0.12 11.84 1.82
CA LEU A 40 -0.75 10.71 1.46
C LEU A 40 -2.19 10.91 1.93
N PHE A 41 -3.13 10.50 1.09
CA PHE A 41 -4.52 10.31 1.48
C PHE A 41 -4.66 9.14 2.48
N PRO A 42 -5.57 9.19 3.47
CA PRO A 42 -6.52 10.27 3.79
C PRO A 42 -5.96 11.37 4.71
N TYR A 43 -4.70 11.25 5.13
CA TYR A 43 -4.16 12.02 6.25
C TYR A 43 -3.65 13.41 5.87
N SER A 44 -3.15 13.58 4.65
CA SER A 44 -2.69 14.87 4.14
C SER A 44 -3.82 15.91 4.12
N PRO A 45 -3.54 17.18 4.46
CA PRO A 45 -4.48 18.28 4.26
C PRO A 45 -4.62 18.70 2.79
N THR A 46 -3.67 18.33 1.92
CA THR A 46 -3.64 18.65 0.49
C THR A 46 -3.09 17.47 -0.32
N PRO A 47 -3.74 16.31 -0.31
CA PRO A 47 -3.31 15.15 -1.08
C PRO A 47 -3.44 15.46 -2.57
N VAL A 48 -2.45 15.05 -3.36
CA VAL A 48 -2.52 15.12 -4.83
C VAL A 48 -3.48 14.05 -5.31
N ILE A 49 -4.64 14.46 -5.83
CA ILE A 49 -5.71 13.60 -6.36
C ILE A 49 -6.22 12.57 -5.32
N PRO A 50 -6.95 13.01 -4.27
CA PRO A 50 -7.36 12.17 -3.14
C PRO A 50 -8.15 10.92 -3.54
N GLN A 51 -9.06 11.05 -4.50
CA GLN A 51 -9.90 9.94 -4.96
C GLN A 51 -9.09 8.81 -5.60
N ILE A 52 -8.05 9.16 -6.38
CA ILE A 52 -7.17 8.18 -6.99
C ILE A 52 -6.30 7.52 -5.93
N GLN A 53 -5.73 8.29 -5.00
CA GLN A 53 -4.94 7.74 -3.90
C GLN A 53 -5.76 6.81 -2.99
N ALA A 54 -7.05 7.11 -2.79
CA ALA A 54 -7.95 6.25 -2.03
C ALA A 54 -8.02 4.83 -2.61
N ILE A 55 -7.95 4.70 -3.94
CA ILE A 55 -7.99 3.41 -4.65
C ILE A 55 -6.61 2.78 -4.74
N ILE A 56 -5.59 3.56 -5.10
CA ILE A 56 -4.25 3.05 -5.35
C ILE A 56 -3.68 2.42 -4.08
N TRP A 57 -3.75 3.11 -2.94
CA TRP A 57 -3.05 2.65 -1.74
C TRP A 57 -3.49 1.28 -1.23
N PRO A 58 -4.80 0.98 -1.14
CA PRO A 58 -5.28 -0.36 -0.81
C PRO A 58 -5.01 -1.41 -1.90
N ALA A 59 -4.93 -1.01 -3.17
CA ALA A 59 -4.68 -1.91 -4.29
C ALA A 59 -3.19 -2.29 -4.46
N VAL A 60 -2.26 -1.43 -4.03
CA VAL A 60 -0.80 -1.66 -4.14
C VAL A 60 -0.34 -3.02 -3.59
N PRO A 61 -0.71 -3.47 -2.37
CA PRO A 61 -0.30 -4.78 -1.88
C PRO A 61 -0.85 -5.93 -2.75
N VAL A 62 -2.06 -5.80 -3.27
CA VAL A 62 -2.67 -6.78 -4.20
C VAL A 62 -1.88 -6.85 -5.50
N VAL A 63 -1.49 -5.69 -6.05
CA VAL A 63 -0.66 -5.61 -7.26
C VAL A 63 0.72 -6.24 -7.01
N GLY A 64 1.33 -5.98 -5.86
CA GLY A 64 2.59 -6.62 -5.46
C GLY A 64 2.48 -8.15 -5.42
N CYS A 65 1.42 -8.67 -4.81
CA CYS A 65 1.13 -10.11 -4.81
C CYS A 65 0.86 -10.65 -6.22
N LEU A 66 0.17 -9.89 -7.07
CA LEU A 66 -0.12 -10.27 -8.45
C LEU A 66 1.17 -10.45 -9.26
N TRP A 67 2.14 -9.54 -9.13
CA TRP A 67 3.46 -9.68 -9.78
C TRP A 67 4.19 -10.96 -9.36
N ILE A 68 4.15 -11.29 -8.05
CA ILE A 68 4.74 -12.54 -7.54
C ILE A 68 3.99 -13.76 -8.07
N ALA A 69 2.66 -13.74 -8.06
CA ALA A 69 1.83 -14.83 -8.54
C ALA A 69 2.03 -15.11 -10.05
N VAL A 70 2.15 -14.05 -10.86
CA VAL A 70 2.48 -14.19 -12.29
C VAL A 70 3.89 -14.75 -12.46
N GLY A 71 4.86 -14.32 -11.64
CA GLY A 71 6.21 -14.90 -11.62
C GLY A 71 6.20 -16.39 -11.30
N ALA A 72 5.44 -16.80 -10.28
CA ALA A 72 5.27 -18.20 -9.89
C ALA A 72 4.58 -19.02 -10.99
N TYR A 73 3.50 -18.49 -11.58
CA TYR A 73 2.83 -19.09 -12.74
C TYR A 73 3.82 -19.30 -13.90
N SER A 74 4.59 -18.27 -14.27
CA SER A 74 5.61 -18.36 -15.31
C SER A 74 6.68 -19.41 -14.97
N ALA A 75 7.15 -19.47 -13.73
CA ALA A 75 8.11 -20.50 -13.29
C ALA A 75 7.56 -21.91 -13.49
N GLN A 76 6.33 -22.18 -13.04
CA GLN A 76 5.70 -23.50 -13.18
C GLN A 76 5.46 -23.89 -14.64
N THR A 77 5.05 -22.94 -15.48
CA THR A 77 4.93 -23.19 -16.93
C THR A 77 6.25 -23.57 -17.59
N ILE A 78 7.37 -22.96 -17.17
CA ILE A 78 8.70 -23.28 -17.71
C ILE A 78 9.14 -24.69 -17.28
N ILE A 79 8.84 -25.09 -16.04
CA ILE A 79 9.16 -26.42 -15.52
C ILE A 79 8.24 -27.50 -16.13
N GLY A 80 7.11 -27.10 -16.75
CA GLY A 80 6.14 -28.01 -17.35
C GLY A 80 5.19 -28.65 -16.35
N HIS A 81 5.01 -28.04 -15.17
CA HIS A 81 4.02 -28.49 -14.18
C HIS A 81 2.60 -28.02 -14.53
N GLU A 82 1.60 -28.70 -13.98
CA GLU A 82 0.22 -28.23 -14.03
C GLU A 82 0.08 -26.90 -13.26
N THR A 83 -0.52 -25.89 -13.90
CA THR A 83 -0.57 -24.53 -13.36
C THR A 83 -1.99 -24.07 -12.99
N LEU A 84 -2.89 -25.01 -12.71
CA LEU A 84 -4.30 -24.71 -12.40
C LEU A 84 -4.42 -23.82 -11.16
N PHE A 85 -3.62 -24.09 -10.14
CA PHE A 85 -3.63 -23.35 -8.89
C PHE A 85 -3.10 -21.92 -9.07
N GLU A 86 -1.92 -21.76 -9.67
CA GLU A 86 -1.28 -20.46 -9.92
C GLU A 86 -2.15 -19.60 -10.83
N ARG A 87 -2.74 -20.19 -11.88
CA ARG A 87 -3.66 -19.48 -12.77
C ARG A 87 -4.87 -18.95 -11.99
N THR A 88 -5.43 -19.75 -11.09
CA THR A 88 -6.57 -19.36 -10.27
C THR A 88 -6.21 -18.19 -9.35
N ILE A 89 -5.02 -18.22 -8.73
CA ILE A 89 -4.51 -17.12 -7.90
C ILE A 89 -4.36 -15.84 -8.74
N VAL A 90 -3.76 -15.92 -9.93
CA VAL A 90 -3.59 -14.77 -10.82
C VAL A 90 -4.94 -14.16 -11.19
N ILE A 91 -5.92 -14.97 -11.59
CA ILE A 91 -7.27 -14.50 -11.92
C ILE A 91 -7.93 -13.84 -10.71
N PHE A 92 -7.84 -14.46 -9.54
CA PHE A 92 -8.42 -13.93 -8.30
C PHE A 92 -7.81 -12.56 -7.94
N LEU A 93 -6.48 -12.44 -7.95
CA LEU A 93 -5.79 -11.18 -7.64
C LEU A 93 -6.09 -10.10 -8.68
N PHE A 94 -6.21 -10.47 -9.96
CA PHE A 94 -6.57 -9.55 -11.02
C PHE A 94 -8.00 -9.04 -10.87
N ALA A 95 -8.94 -9.90 -10.46
CA ALA A 95 -10.33 -9.50 -10.18
C ALA A 95 -10.43 -8.63 -8.90
N LEU A 96 -9.56 -8.85 -7.91
CA LEU A 96 -9.59 -8.11 -6.66
C LEU A 96 -9.28 -6.61 -6.83
N VAL A 97 -8.38 -6.25 -7.76
CA VAL A 97 -8.01 -4.85 -8.03
C VAL A 97 -9.21 -3.97 -8.47
N PRO A 98 -9.98 -4.32 -9.52
CA PRO A 98 -11.16 -3.55 -9.90
C PRO A 98 -12.28 -3.66 -8.86
N LEU A 99 -12.41 -4.77 -8.13
CA LEU A 99 -13.37 -4.87 -7.04
C LEU A 99 -13.11 -3.83 -5.95
N ILE A 100 -11.85 -3.65 -5.54
CA ILE A 100 -11.43 -2.59 -4.61
C ILE A 100 -11.78 -1.21 -5.17
N ALA A 101 -11.49 -0.97 -6.45
CA ALA A 101 -11.80 0.30 -7.10
C ALA A 101 -13.30 0.60 -7.10
N VAL A 102 -14.12 -0.36 -7.55
CA VAL A 102 -15.59 -0.23 -7.58
C VAL A 102 -16.14 -0.02 -6.17
N TRP A 103 -15.67 -0.78 -5.18
CA TRP A 103 -16.10 -0.64 -3.78
C TRP A 103 -15.93 0.79 -3.27
N ILE A 104 -14.74 1.37 -3.49
CA ILE A 104 -14.42 2.74 -3.09
C ILE A 104 -15.24 3.75 -3.90
N MET A 105 -15.42 3.53 -5.21
CA MET A 105 -16.23 4.40 -6.08
C MET A 105 -17.72 4.39 -5.71
N CYS A 106 -18.22 3.30 -5.15
CA CYS A 106 -19.57 3.19 -4.59
C CYS A 106 -19.73 3.89 -3.23
N GLY A 107 -18.75 4.69 -2.80
CA GLY A 107 -18.80 5.46 -1.56
C GLY A 107 -18.52 4.65 -0.30
N GLN A 108 -18.13 3.38 -0.44
CA GLN A 108 -17.76 2.56 0.70
C GLN A 108 -16.33 2.88 1.13
N SER A 109 -16.16 3.26 2.40
CA SER A 109 -14.82 3.49 2.95
C SER A 109 -14.16 2.16 3.32
N LEU A 110 -12.92 1.96 2.89
CA LEU A 110 -12.10 0.87 3.40
C LEU A 110 -11.62 1.19 4.83
N PRO A 111 -11.34 0.15 5.64
CA PRO A 111 -10.76 0.34 6.95
C PRO A 111 -9.49 1.20 6.91
N THR A 112 -9.31 2.06 7.91
CA THR A 112 -8.16 2.99 7.96
C THR A 112 -6.81 2.27 7.92
N TRP A 113 -6.72 1.06 8.48
CA TRP A 113 -5.52 0.22 8.43
C TRP A 113 -5.13 -0.22 7.01
N MET A 114 -5.99 -0.11 6.00
CA MET A 114 -5.60 -0.40 4.61
C MET A 114 -4.81 0.74 3.96
N TYR A 115 -4.76 1.91 4.60
CA TYR A 115 -4.06 3.08 4.09
C TYR A 115 -2.69 3.24 4.75
N PRO A 116 -1.67 3.61 3.97
CA PRO A 116 -0.39 4.01 4.54
C PRO A 116 -0.59 5.24 5.42
N GLY A 117 0.00 5.21 6.61
CA GLY A 117 -0.12 6.28 7.59
C GLY A 117 -0.98 5.96 8.79
N TRP A 118 -1.78 4.90 8.78
CA TRP A 118 -2.58 4.50 9.95
C TRP A 118 -1.72 4.31 11.22
N ARG A 119 -0.58 3.63 11.11
CA ARG A 119 0.35 3.51 12.26
C ARG A 119 1.02 4.82 12.64
N ALA A 120 1.36 5.65 11.66
CA ALA A 120 1.97 6.95 11.92
C ALA A 120 0.98 7.89 12.64
N GLU A 121 -0.30 7.85 12.27
CA GLU A 121 -1.37 8.56 12.96
C GLU A 121 -1.48 8.10 14.41
N HIS A 122 -1.53 6.79 14.64
CA HIS A 122 -1.59 6.21 15.99
C HIS A 122 -0.36 6.60 16.83
N TYR A 123 0.82 6.64 16.21
CA TYR A 123 2.06 7.09 16.87
C TYR A 123 1.99 8.56 17.28
N TYR A 124 1.53 9.45 16.40
CA TYR A 124 1.46 10.89 16.71
C TYR A 124 0.32 11.23 17.68
N ARG A 125 -0.79 10.50 17.66
CA ARG A 125 -1.85 10.63 18.67
C ARG A 125 -1.36 10.26 20.08
N THR A 126 -0.51 9.25 20.20
CA THR A 126 0.09 8.84 21.48
C THR A 126 1.25 9.74 21.91
N HIS A 127 1.89 10.45 20.96
CA HIS A 127 3.03 11.31 21.20
C HIS A 127 2.84 12.73 20.60
N PRO A 128 1.92 13.53 21.15
CA PRO A 128 1.54 14.83 20.57
C PRO A 128 2.71 15.83 20.51
N LYS A 129 3.61 15.80 21.51
CA LYS A 129 4.83 16.63 21.52
C LYS A 129 5.80 16.31 20.37
N VAL A 130 5.79 15.06 19.91
CA VAL A 130 6.62 14.62 18.77
C VAL A 130 5.99 15.08 17.45
N ALA A 131 4.66 15.11 17.36
CA ALA A 131 3.95 15.66 16.20
C ALA A 131 4.29 17.14 15.98
N GLU A 132 4.34 17.96 17.03
CA GLU A 132 4.75 19.38 16.94
C GLU A 132 6.18 19.57 16.42
N LYS A 133 7.08 18.65 16.78
CA LYS A 133 8.50 18.72 16.40
C LYS A 133 8.77 18.18 15.00
N GLU A 134 8.05 17.13 14.59
CA GLU A 134 8.33 16.41 13.35
C GLU A 134 7.47 16.87 12.16
N LEU A 135 6.25 17.34 12.40
CA LEU A 135 5.27 17.68 11.36
C LEU A 135 5.13 19.20 11.17
N ASN A 136 4.65 19.60 9.99
CA ASN A 136 4.26 20.97 9.70
C ASN A 136 3.15 21.46 10.66
N ALA A 137 3.18 22.74 11.02
CA ALA A 137 2.26 23.34 12.00
C ALA A 137 0.76 23.14 11.67
N ARG A 138 0.39 23.04 10.40
CA ARG A 138 -1.00 22.73 9.99
C ARG A 138 -1.40 21.28 10.31
N THR A 139 -0.50 20.34 10.08
CA THR A 139 -0.72 18.90 10.32
C THR A 139 -0.59 18.57 11.80
N ALA A 140 0.41 19.13 12.49
CA ALA A 140 0.62 18.97 13.93
C ALA A 140 -0.59 19.40 14.76
N ARG A 141 -1.24 20.51 14.39
CA ARG A 141 -2.46 21.01 15.08
C ARG A 141 -3.58 19.98 15.18
N ARG A 142 -3.68 19.02 14.24
CA ARG A 142 -4.68 17.93 14.29
C ARG A 142 -4.46 16.96 15.45
N PHE A 143 -3.21 16.81 15.91
CA PHE A 143 -2.83 15.90 16.99
C PHE A 143 -2.78 16.60 18.36
N VAL A 144 -2.53 17.91 18.36
CA VAL A 144 -2.43 18.73 19.58
C VAL A 144 -3.81 19.24 20.04
N GLY A 145 -4.74 19.46 19.10
CA GLY A 145 -6.10 19.92 19.37
C GLY A 145 -7.03 18.87 19.97
N VAL A 146 -6.61 17.60 20.04
CA VAL A 146 -7.28 16.54 20.80
C VAL A 146 -6.77 16.59 22.24
N ARG A 147 -7.12 17.65 22.97
CA ARG A 147 -7.08 17.57 24.44
C ARG A 147 -8.19 16.61 24.85
N ALA A 148 -7.80 15.53 25.53
CA ALA A 148 -8.71 14.72 26.32
C ALA A 148 -9.40 15.59 27.39
#